data_AF-A0A542MZY5-F1
#
_entry.id   AF-A0A542MZY5-F1
#
_cell.length_a   1.000
_cell.length_b   1.000
_cell.length_c   1.000
_cell.angle_alpha   90.00
_cell.angle_beta   90.00
_cell.angle_gamma   90.00
#
_symmetry.space_group_name_H-M   'P 1'
#
loop_
_entity.id
_entity.type
_entity.pdbx_description
1 polymer ?
#
loop_
_entity_poly.entity_id
_entity_poly.type
_entity_poly.pdbx_seq_one_letter_code
_entity_poly.pdbx_strand_id
1 'polypeptide(L)'
;MATVTRRGILAGVAAAVAGVLAVGLVTAVVLTTLQVLPAGESPVVDDTTIGVQLTGAAAADTGRDAFMAWLARGILLLALIWGVIGMFAARTRLVRRPGAAAARASWLGSTRPWRARESTLGLLQLDKWLLILVPGALLLGTRAVQTSFLSWVHLVIVMSGWCVTVLVLRALVGARSPWPVLAAAGGAVVLRCVWTLIPVAIGGPAAAWSALWTEPVLRWIYALIAAVLLVWVFVAAAWALVMQVGPRAATGFVLAAIGAGLALPALVIGIIGGQTVAEAWATSLAPLGGLAAAPYVWLEFPVAAAWWAATAGGVLCVVGAALAFPARGTRAGTLPE
;
A
#
# COMPACT_ATOMS: atom_id res chain seq x y z
N MET A 1 11.25 32.26 -6.30
CA MET A 1 9.89 31.68 -6.27
C MET A 1 9.83 30.14 -6.27
N ALA A 2 10.82 29.40 -6.78
CA ALA A 2 10.76 27.93 -6.87
C ALA A 2 10.91 27.14 -5.54
N THR A 3 11.36 27.77 -4.45
CA THR A 3 11.62 27.10 -3.16
C THR A 3 10.41 27.10 -2.23
N VAL A 4 9.60 28.16 -2.24
CA VAL A 4 8.42 28.32 -1.36
C VAL A 4 7.30 27.36 -1.78
N THR A 5 7.05 27.21 -3.09
CA THR A 5 6.05 26.29 -3.63
C THR A 5 6.41 24.82 -3.37
N ARG A 6 7.70 24.46 -3.36
CA ARG A 6 8.14 23.09 -3.07
C ARG A 6 7.90 22.65 -1.62
N ARG A 7 8.05 23.59 -0.67
CA ARG A 7 7.85 23.31 0.77
C ARG A 7 6.37 23.07 1.10
N GLY A 8 5.47 23.87 0.51
CA GLY A 8 4.02 23.73 0.76
C GLY A 8 3.43 22.38 0.30
N ILE A 9 3.93 21.81 -0.79
CA ILE A 9 3.44 20.53 -1.33
C ILE A 9 3.85 19.36 -0.43
N LEU A 10 5.12 19.34 -0.01
CA LEU A 10 5.62 18.32 0.93
C LEU A 10 4.87 18.40 2.25
N ALA A 11 4.68 19.61 2.80
CA ALA A 11 3.95 19.77 4.04
C ALA A 11 2.49 19.34 3.90
N GLY A 12 1.79 19.72 2.82
CA GLY A 12 0.38 19.37 2.63
C GLY A 12 0.14 17.88 2.42
N VAL A 13 0.91 17.23 1.54
CA VAL A 13 0.75 15.78 1.29
C VAL A 13 1.26 14.98 2.48
N ALA A 14 2.41 15.32 3.05
CA ALA A 14 2.92 14.63 4.23
C ALA A 14 1.98 14.82 5.42
N ALA A 15 1.42 16.01 5.66
CA ALA A 15 0.47 16.23 6.76
C ALA A 15 -0.85 15.50 6.54
N ALA A 16 -1.38 15.46 5.32
CA ALA A 16 -2.60 14.72 5.03
C ALA A 16 -2.41 13.21 5.23
N VAL A 17 -1.32 12.65 4.71
CA VAL A 17 -1.04 11.22 4.86
C VAL A 17 -0.60 10.88 6.29
N ALA A 18 0.19 11.73 6.94
CA ALA A 18 0.52 11.59 8.36
C ALA A 18 -0.74 11.71 9.22
N GLY A 19 -1.71 12.55 8.87
CA GLY A 19 -3.00 12.63 9.53
C GLY A 19 -3.78 11.32 9.42
N VAL A 20 -3.87 10.73 8.22
CA VAL A 20 -4.53 9.42 8.01
C VAL A 20 -3.81 8.30 8.77
N LEU A 21 -2.48 8.29 8.73
CA LEU A 21 -1.68 7.33 9.47
C LEU A 21 -1.74 7.54 10.98
N ALA A 22 -1.77 8.79 11.45
CA ALA A 22 -1.88 9.13 12.86
C ALA A 22 -3.26 8.75 13.39
N VAL A 23 -4.34 8.97 12.62
CA VAL A 23 -5.67 8.47 12.99
C VAL A 23 -5.66 6.95 13.06
N GLY A 24 -5.14 6.25 12.04
CA GLY A 24 -5.03 4.78 12.07
C GLY A 24 -4.16 4.26 13.22
N LEU A 25 -3.07 4.96 13.54
CA LEU A 25 -2.16 4.63 14.62
C LEU A 25 -2.77 4.91 15.99
N VAL A 26 -3.40 6.06 16.18
CA VAL A 26 -4.11 6.42 17.41
C VAL A 26 -5.25 5.45 17.64
N THR A 27 -6.02 5.08 16.62
CA THR A 27 -7.05 4.04 16.74
C THR A 27 -6.44 2.69 17.13
N ALA A 28 -5.34 2.26 16.49
CA ALA A 28 -4.68 1.01 16.85
C ALA A 28 -4.10 1.01 18.27
N VAL A 29 -3.49 2.11 18.70
CA VAL A 29 -2.90 2.31 20.04
C VAL A 29 -3.99 2.39 21.09
N VAL A 30 -5.05 3.17 20.88
CA VAL A 30 -6.20 3.27 21.80
C VAL A 30 -6.90 1.92 21.94
N LEU A 31 -7.06 1.17 20.86
CA LEU A 31 -7.61 -0.18 20.92
C LEU A 31 -6.69 -1.17 21.65
N THR A 32 -5.37 -1.05 21.52
CA THR A 32 -4.43 -1.91 22.27
C THR A 32 -4.31 -1.52 23.73
N THR A 33 -4.43 -0.25 24.10
CA THR A 33 -4.36 0.20 25.50
C THR A 33 -5.66 0.00 26.26
N LEU A 34 -6.82 0.14 25.62
CA LEU A 34 -8.12 -0.14 26.25
C LEU A 34 -8.38 -1.64 26.49
N GLN A 35 -7.59 -2.52 25.86
CA GLN A 35 -7.68 -3.97 26.03
C GLN A 35 -6.76 -4.54 27.12
N VAL A 36 -5.99 -3.70 27.81
CA VAL A 36 -5.27 -4.08 29.05
C VAL A 36 -6.21 -3.96 30.27
N LEU A 37 -7.47 -4.36 30.12
CA LEU A 37 -8.34 -4.63 31.26
C LEU A 37 -8.09 -6.08 31.69
N PRO A 38 -7.94 -6.35 32.99
CA PRO A 38 -7.54 -7.66 33.49
C PRO A 38 -8.55 -8.72 33.03
N ALA A 39 -8.02 -9.74 32.35
CA ALA A 39 -8.77 -10.87 31.86
C ALA A 39 -9.58 -11.49 33.01
N GLY A 40 -10.90 -11.35 32.96
CA GLY A 40 -11.80 -12.20 33.72
C GLY A 40 -11.56 -13.66 33.32
N GLU A 41 -11.65 -14.55 34.31
CA GLU A 41 -11.33 -15.97 34.23
C GLU A 41 -11.84 -16.62 32.93
N SER A 42 -10.89 -17.15 32.15
CA SER A 42 -11.19 -17.85 30.90
C SER A 42 -11.72 -19.24 31.23
N PRO A 43 -12.75 -19.74 30.51
CA PRO A 43 -13.22 -21.10 30.70
C PRO A 43 -12.09 -22.10 30.41
N VAL A 44 -11.93 -23.08 31.30
CA VAL A 44 -10.95 -24.17 31.18
C VAL A 44 -11.29 -24.98 29.93
N VAL A 45 -10.47 -24.84 28.89
CA VAL A 45 -10.54 -25.64 27.66
C VAL A 45 -9.56 -26.81 27.80
N ASP A 46 -10.02 -28.02 27.51
CA ASP A 46 -9.24 -29.27 27.65
C ASP A 46 -7.99 -29.28 26.73
N ASP A 47 -6.80 -29.31 27.33
CA ASP A 47 -5.49 -29.22 26.67
C ASP A 47 -5.17 -30.40 25.71
N THR A 48 -5.86 -31.52 25.87
CA THR A 48 -5.47 -32.79 25.20
C THR A 48 -5.97 -32.91 23.76
N THR A 49 -7.10 -32.29 23.41
CA THR A 49 -7.63 -32.32 22.04
C THR A 49 -6.93 -31.31 21.13
N ILE A 50 -6.44 -30.21 21.72
CA ILE A 50 -5.68 -29.16 21.04
C ILE A 50 -4.29 -29.68 20.60
N GLY A 51 -3.61 -30.47 21.44
CA GLY A 51 -2.25 -30.98 21.15
C GLY A 51 -2.14 -31.90 19.92
N VAL A 52 -3.17 -32.72 19.64
CA VAL A 52 -3.16 -33.68 18.51
C VAL A 52 -3.49 -33.00 17.17
N GLN A 53 -4.35 -31.97 17.16
CA GLN A 53 -4.61 -31.18 15.95
C GLN A 53 -3.44 -30.25 15.61
N LEU A 54 -2.77 -29.68 16.62
CA LEU A 54 -1.61 -28.80 16.42
C LEU A 54 -0.41 -29.53 15.79
N THR A 55 -0.19 -30.80 16.10
CA THR A 55 0.98 -31.56 15.63
C THR A 55 0.87 -32.00 14.16
N GLY A 56 -0.32 -32.43 13.71
CA GLY A 56 -0.57 -32.77 12.30
C GLY A 56 -0.64 -31.55 11.36
N ALA A 57 -1.24 -30.44 11.83
CA ALA A 57 -1.29 -29.17 11.10
C ALA A 57 0.09 -28.51 11.02
N ALA A 58 0.87 -28.51 12.11
CA ALA A 58 2.23 -27.95 12.13
C ALA A 58 3.17 -28.64 11.14
N ALA A 59 3.09 -29.98 10.98
CA ALA A 59 3.94 -30.72 10.04
C ALA A 59 3.63 -30.37 8.58
N ALA A 60 2.36 -30.30 8.19
CA ALA A 60 1.94 -29.88 6.84
C ALA A 60 2.23 -28.38 6.58
N ASP A 61 2.23 -27.55 7.63
CA ASP A 61 2.59 -26.14 7.55
C ASP A 61 4.07 -25.91 7.28
N THR A 62 4.99 -26.73 7.81
CA THR A 62 6.45 -26.50 7.61
C THR A 62 6.89 -26.60 6.15
N GLY A 63 6.42 -27.60 5.40
CA GLY A 63 6.79 -27.78 3.99
C GLY A 63 6.26 -26.64 3.10
N ARG A 64 5.01 -26.22 3.34
CA ARG A 64 4.39 -25.09 2.65
C ARG A 64 5.07 -23.78 2.99
N ASP A 65 5.37 -23.54 4.27
CA ASP A 65 6.04 -22.32 4.73
C ASP A 65 7.45 -22.21 4.15
N ALA A 66 8.19 -23.33 4.10
CA ALA A 66 9.50 -23.40 3.45
C ALA A 66 9.42 -23.12 1.94
N PHE A 67 8.41 -23.66 1.24
CA PHE A 67 8.18 -23.36 -0.18
C PHE A 67 7.85 -21.88 -0.39
N MET A 68 6.98 -21.29 0.44
CA MET A 68 6.64 -19.88 0.36
C MET A 68 7.84 -18.97 0.68
N ALA A 69 8.74 -19.38 1.58
CA ALA A 69 10.00 -18.67 1.84
C ALA A 69 10.89 -18.64 0.58
N TRP A 70 11.01 -19.78 -0.12
CA TRP A 70 11.74 -19.85 -1.39
C TRP A 70 11.11 -18.99 -2.48
N LEU A 71 9.79 -19.03 -2.60
CA LEU A 71 9.05 -18.18 -3.53
C LEU A 71 9.27 -16.69 -3.20
N ALA A 72 9.23 -16.31 -1.91
CA ALA A 72 9.53 -14.96 -1.45
C ALA A 72 10.96 -14.54 -1.80
N ARG A 73 11.96 -15.43 -1.66
CA ARG A 73 13.36 -15.17 -2.09
C ARG A 73 13.44 -14.94 -3.60
N GLY A 74 12.74 -15.74 -4.41
CA GLY A 74 12.68 -15.55 -5.86
C GLY A 74 12.10 -14.19 -6.24
N ILE A 75 10.95 -13.83 -5.67
CA ILE A 75 10.29 -12.53 -5.92
C ILE A 75 11.18 -11.38 -5.41
N LEU A 76 11.78 -11.53 -4.22
CA LEU A 76 12.70 -10.54 -3.64
C LEU A 76 13.91 -10.33 -4.55
N LEU A 77 14.53 -11.41 -5.04
CA LEU A 77 15.64 -11.35 -5.97
C LEU A 77 15.25 -10.61 -7.26
N LEU A 78 14.09 -10.91 -7.83
CA LEU A 78 13.58 -10.20 -9.02
C LEU A 78 13.37 -8.70 -8.76
N ALA A 79 12.81 -8.34 -7.60
CA ALA A 79 12.61 -6.96 -7.19
C ALA A 79 13.95 -6.21 -6.99
N LEU A 80 14.94 -6.88 -6.38
CA LEU A 80 16.29 -6.35 -6.20
C LEU A 80 17.00 -6.18 -7.55
N ILE A 81 16.93 -7.17 -8.45
CA ILE A 81 17.48 -7.09 -9.81
C ILE A 81 16.87 -5.89 -10.55
N TRP A 82 15.55 -5.72 -10.50
CA TRP A 82 14.87 -4.57 -11.10
C TRP A 82 15.40 -3.23 -10.56
N GLY A 83 15.51 -3.12 -9.22
CA GLY A 83 16.05 -1.92 -8.57
C GLY A 83 17.51 -1.65 -8.93
N VAL A 84 18.35 -2.68 -8.94
CA VAL A 84 19.77 -2.61 -9.29
C VAL A 84 19.96 -2.20 -10.75
N ILE A 85 19.22 -2.80 -11.68
CA ILE A 85 19.21 -2.38 -13.10
C ILE A 85 18.83 -0.90 -13.20
N GLY A 86 17.76 -0.48 -12.50
CA GLY A 86 17.34 0.92 -12.49
C GLY A 86 18.41 1.87 -11.93
N MET A 87 19.09 1.48 -10.86
CA MET A 87 20.17 2.24 -10.24
C MET A 87 21.39 2.38 -11.15
N PHE A 88 21.83 1.30 -11.79
CA PHE A 88 22.98 1.34 -12.71
C PHE A 88 22.64 2.06 -14.01
N ALA A 89 21.46 1.84 -14.58
CA ALA A 89 20.99 2.54 -15.78
C ALA A 89 20.78 4.04 -15.53
N ALA A 90 20.53 4.46 -14.27
CA ALA A 90 20.49 5.87 -13.91
C ALA A 90 21.87 6.55 -13.94
N ARG A 91 22.96 5.79 -13.74
CA ARG A 91 24.34 6.30 -13.68
C ARG A 91 25.12 6.14 -15.00
N THR A 92 24.70 5.23 -15.87
CA THR A 92 25.44 4.84 -17.07
C THR A 92 24.65 5.16 -18.34
N ARG A 93 25.32 5.22 -19.49
CA ARG A 93 24.67 5.37 -20.82
C ARG A 93 24.01 4.07 -21.32
N LEU A 94 23.77 3.09 -20.44
CA LEU A 94 23.20 1.76 -20.75
C LEU A 94 21.69 1.81 -21.10
N VAL A 95 21.20 2.92 -21.66
CA VAL A 95 19.78 3.22 -21.92
C VAL A 95 19.26 2.56 -23.22
N ARG A 96 20.12 1.87 -23.99
CA ARG A 96 19.75 1.28 -25.28
C ARG A 96 19.13 -0.12 -25.21
N ARG A 97 19.13 -0.80 -24.05
CA ARG A 97 18.54 -2.14 -23.93
C ARG A 97 17.05 -2.07 -23.52
N PRO A 98 16.16 -2.86 -24.14
CA PRO A 98 14.74 -2.91 -23.76
C PRO A 98 14.59 -3.29 -22.28
N GLY A 99 13.68 -2.64 -21.55
CA GLY A 99 13.43 -2.86 -20.12
C GLY A 99 14.33 -2.05 -19.17
N ALA A 100 15.58 -1.77 -19.55
CA ALA A 100 16.49 -0.96 -18.73
C ALA A 100 15.99 0.49 -18.59
N ALA A 101 15.32 1.02 -19.61
CA ALA A 101 14.72 2.36 -19.58
C ALA A 101 13.53 2.43 -18.60
N ALA A 102 12.67 1.41 -18.57
CA ALA A 102 11.57 1.31 -17.58
C ALA A 102 12.10 1.19 -16.15
N ALA A 103 13.08 0.31 -15.91
CA ALA A 103 13.73 0.15 -14.61
C ALA A 103 14.35 1.47 -14.14
N ARG A 104 15.11 2.15 -15.02
CA ARG A 104 15.67 3.49 -14.77
C ARG A 104 14.60 4.51 -14.45
N ALA A 105 13.52 4.55 -15.23
CA ALA A 105 12.43 5.49 -15.03
C ALA A 105 11.74 5.27 -13.68
N SER A 106 11.52 4.01 -13.29
CA SER A 106 10.94 3.66 -12.00
C SER A 106 11.86 4.03 -10.82
N TRP A 107 13.17 3.76 -10.93
CA TRP A 107 14.17 4.10 -9.92
C TRP A 107 14.33 5.61 -9.74
N LEU A 108 14.47 6.35 -10.85
CA LEU A 108 14.58 7.82 -10.81
C LEU A 108 13.26 8.45 -10.37
N GLY A 109 12.12 7.92 -10.80
CA GLY A 109 10.81 8.38 -10.40
C GLY A 109 10.56 8.18 -8.91
N SER A 110 10.99 7.05 -8.33
CA SER A 110 10.81 6.78 -6.91
C SER A 110 11.78 7.54 -6.02
N THR A 111 13.03 7.78 -6.45
CA THR A 111 14.03 8.48 -5.62
C THR A 111 14.05 10.00 -5.84
N ARG A 112 13.69 10.45 -7.05
CA ARG A 112 13.71 11.85 -7.49
C ARG A 112 12.45 12.16 -8.33
N PRO A 113 11.25 12.09 -7.72
CA PRO A 113 9.98 12.14 -8.46
C PRO A 113 9.77 13.40 -9.29
N TRP A 114 10.41 14.52 -8.94
CA TRP A 114 10.40 15.75 -9.75
C TRP A 114 11.04 15.59 -11.13
N ARG A 115 11.85 14.55 -11.37
CA ARG A 115 12.46 14.22 -12.68
C ARG A 115 11.75 13.09 -13.42
N ALA A 116 10.63 12.56 -12.92
CA ALA A 116 9.93 11.43 -13.52
C ALA A 116 9.44 11.69 -14.96
N ARG A 117 9.19 12.97 -15.30
CA ARG A 117 8.82 13.35 -16.67
C ARG A 117 9.99 13.17 -17.64
N GLU A 118 11.18 13.62 -17.27
CA GLU A 118 12.39 13.48 -18.10
C GLU A 118 12.74 12.01 -18.36
N SER A 119 12.52 11.15 -17.36
CA SER A 119 12.88 9.73 -17.45
C SER A 119 11.89 8.89 -18.26
N THR A 120 10.70 9.41 -18.54
CA THR A 120 9.64 8.69 -19.27
C THR A 120 9.47 9.16 -20.72
N LEU A 121 10.20 10.19 -21.14
CA LEU A 121 10.26 10.61 -22.54
C LEU A 121 11.00 9.56 -23.39
N GLY A 122 10.42 9.22 -24.54
CA GLY A 122 11.03 8.28 -25.49
C GLY A 122 10.96 6.80 -25.06
N LEU A 123 10.17 6.45 -24.04
CA LEU A 123 9.97 5.05 -23.66
C LEU A 123 9.32 4.27 -24.79
N LEU A 124 9.87 3.08 -25.06
CA LEU A 124 9.31 2.12 -25.99
C LEU A 124 7.97 1.59 -25.45
N GLN A 125 7.15 0.99 -26.32
CA GLN A 125 5.87 0.43 -25.90
C GLN A 125 6.04 -0.70 -24.87
N LEU A 126 7.08 -1.52 -25.03
CA LEU A 126 7.42 -2.56 -24.06
C LEU A 126 7.77 -1.96 -22.69
N ASP A 127 8.56 -0.89 -22.64
CA ASP A 127 8.94 -0.23 -21.39
C ASP A 127 7.72 0.32 -20.64
N LYS A 128 6.76 0.88 -21.38
CA LYS A 128 5.49 1.37 -20.84
C LYS A 128 4.69 0.23 -20.18
N TRP A 129 4.60 -0.92 -20.83
CA TRP A 129 3.96 -2.10 -20.23
C TRP A 129 4.71 -2.58 -18.99
N LEU A 130 6.04 -2.61 -19.02
CA LEU A 130 6.85 -3.01 -17.87
C LEU A 130 6.67 -2.10 -16.65
N LEU A 131 6.41 -0.80 -16.84
CA LEU A 131 6.09 0.13 -15.75
C LEU A 131 4.78 -0.21 -15.02
N ILE A 132 3.88 -0.98 -15.65
CA ILE A 132 2.63 -1.43 -15.05
C ILE A 132 2.79 -2.87 -14.54
N LEU A 133 3.27 -3.76 -15.42
CA LEU A 133 3.36 -5.19 -15.16
C LEU A 133 4.33 -5.51 -14.02
N VAL A 134 5.51 -4.89 -13.96
CA VAL A 134 6.51 -5.24 -12.93
C VAL A 134 6.04 -4.84 -11.54
N PRO A 135 5.65 -3.58 -11.25
CA PRO A 135 5.13 -3.22 -9.93
C PRO A 135 3.83 -3.95 -9.59
N GLY A 136 2.94 -4.15 -10.56
CA GLY A 136 1.68 -4.86 -10.36
C GLY A 136 1.88 -6.34 -10.01
N ALA A 137 2.72 -7.05 -10.77
CA ALA A 137 3.05 -8.45 -10.51
C ALA A 137 3.82 -8.62 -9.19
N LEU A 138 4.76 -7.72 -8.87
CA LEU A 138 5.45 -7.73 -7.59
C LEU A 138 4.47 -7.51 -6.43
N LEU A 139 3.58 -6.53 -6.53
CA LEU A 139 2.57 -6.28 -5.50
C LEU A 139 1.64 -7.49 -5.30
N LEU A 140 1.12 -8.06 -6.39
CA LEU A 140 0.26 -9.24 -6.35
C LEU A 140 1.00 -10.45 -5.76
N GLY A 141 2.19 -10.75 -6.27
CA GLY A 141 3.03 -11.86 -5.81
C GLY A 141 3.39 -11.71 -4.34
N THR A 142 3.83 -10.53 -3.91
CA THR A 142 4.10 -10.24 -2.50
C THR A 142 2.89 -10.52 -1.62
N ARG A 143 1.68 -10.05 -1.99
CA ARG A 143 0.47 -10.27 -1.17
C ARG A 143 0.04 -11.73 -1.15
N ALA A 144 0.16 -12.41 -2.27
CA ALA A 144 -0.14 -13.83 -2.37
C ALA A 144 0.80 -14.67 -1.49
N VAL A 145 2.11 -14.42 -1.54
CA VAL A 145 3.09 -15.13 -0.71
C VAL A 145 2.96 -14.79 0.77
N GLN A 146 2.71 -13.52 1.12
CA GLN A 146 2.48 -13.09 2.51
C GLN A 146 1.29 -13.78 3.18
N THR A 147 0.30 -14.19 2.39
CA THR A 147 -0.89 -14.91 2.86
C THR A 147 -0.84 -16.40 2.53
N SER A 148 0.30 -16.89 2.03
CA SER A 148 0.49 -18.27 1.57
C SER A 148 -0.62 -18.77 0.64
N PHE A 149 -1.20 -17.86 -0.16
CA PHE A 149 -2.37 -18.07 -1.02
C PHE A 149 -3.65 -18.53 -0.28
N LEU A 150 -3.70 -18.39 1.04
CA LEU A 150 -4.87 -18.79 1.82
C LEU A 150 -5.96 -17.71 1.84
N SER A 151 -5.58 -16.42 1.82
CA SER A 151 -6.53 -15.32 1.98
C SER A 151 -6.84 -14.59 0.68
N TRP A 152 -7.79 -15.14 -0.09
CA TRP A 152 -8.34 -14.46 -1.26
C TRP A 152 -9.02 -13.13 -0.91
N VAL A 153 -9.66 -13.07 0.26
CA VAL A 153 -10.30 -11.85 0.79
C VAL A 153 -9.27 -10.72 0.94
N HIS A 154 -8.11 -11.01 1.55
CA HIS A 154 -7.04 -10.02 1.68
C HIS A 154 -6.57 -9.51 0.32
N LEU A 155 -6.39 -10.43 -0.64
CA LEU A 155 -5.92 -10.09 -1.98
C LEU A 155 -6.93 -9.21 -2.71
N VAL A 156 -8.23 -9.56 -2.69
CA VAL A 156 -9.30 -8.77 -3.32
C VAL A 156 -9.39 -7.37 -2.70
N ILE A 157 -9.38 -7.27 -1.37
CA ILE A 157 -9.45 -5.97 -0.68
C ILE A 157 -8.25 -5.09 -1.03
N VAL A 158 -7.04 -5.63 -0.96
CA VAL A 158 -5.83 -4.85 -1.27
C VAL A 158 -5.78 -4.47 -2.74
N MET A 159 -6.01 -5.43 -3.65
CA MET A 159 -5.94 -5.15 -5.09
C MET A 159 -7.03 -4.17 -5.53
N SER A 160 -8.25 -4.26 -4.99
CA SER A 160 -9.32 -3.31 -5.32
C SER A 160 -8.96 -1.89 -4.90
N GLY A 161 -8.40 -1.67 -3.70
CA GLY A 161 -7.94 -0.34 -3.27
C GLY A 161 -6.88 0.26 -4.20
N TRP A 162 -5.89 -0.54 -4.63
CA TRP A 162 -4.88 -0.10 -5.60
C TRP A 162 -5.47 0.16 -6.98
N CYS A 163 -6.33 -0.73 -7.48
CA CYS A 163 -7.01 -0.56 -8.77
C CYS A 163 -7.84 0.73 -8.79
N VAL A 164 -8.67 0.98 -7.77
CA VAL A 164 -9.48 2.20 -7.66
C VAL A 164 -8.58 3.44 -7.63
N THR A 165 -7.51 3.42 -6.84
CA THR A 165 -6.54 4.53 -6.78
C THR A 165 -5.96 4.84 -8.17
N VAL A 166 -5.50 3.81 -8.89
CA VAL A 166 -4.91 3.97 -10.23
C VAL A 166 -5.96 4.46 -11.23
N LEU A 167 -7.18 3.92 -11.19
CA LEU A 167 -8.27 4.33 -12.08
C LEU A 167 -8.67 5.78 -11.85
N VAL A 168 -8.81 6.22 -10.60
CA VAL A 168 -9.13 7.62 -10.27
C VAL A 168 -8.01 8.56 -10.69
N LEU A 169 -6.74 8.23 -10.38
CA LEU A 169 -5.61 9.01 -10.89
C LEU A 169 -5.60 9.09 -12.41
N ARG A 170 -5.82 7.96 -13.09
CA ARG A 170 -5.85 7.88 -14.54
C ARG A 170 -6.97 8.75 -15.12
N ALA A 171 -8.15 8.74 -14.52
CA ALA A 171 -9.29 9.55 -14.93
C ALA A 171 -9.00 11.04 -14.76
N LEU A 172 -8.46 11.46 -13.60
CA LEU A 172 -8.16 12.87 -13.31
C LEU A 172 -7.01 13.43 -14.15
N VAL A 173 -5.98 12.61 -14.45
CA VAL A 173 -4.90 12.98 -15.37
C VAL A 173 -5.43 13.26 -16.79
N GLY A 174 -6.49 12.55 -17.20
CA GLY A 174 -7.22 12.79 -18.45
C GLY A 174 -6.37 12.47 -19.69
N ALA A 175 -6.32 13.39 -20.65
CA ALA A 175 -5.54 13.22 -21.89
C ALA A 175 -4.01 13.35 -21.70
N ARG A 176 -3.55 13.73 -20.50
CA ARG A 176 -2.11 13.89 -20.21
C ARG A 176 -1.43 12.52 -20.06
N SER A 177 -0.11 12.51 -20.20
CA SER A 177 0.70 11.30 -20.11
C SER A 177 0.70 10.74 -18.67
N PRO A 178 0.21 9.51 -18.44
CA PRO A 178 0.21 8.89 -17.11
C PRO A 178 1.58 8.31 -16.70
N TRP A 179 2.49 8.15 -17.68
CA TRP A 179 3.75 7.43 -17.50
C TRP A 179 4.67 7.99 -16.40
N PRO A 180 4.83 9.33 -16.22
CA PRO A 180 5.64 9.87 -15.12
C PRO A 180 5.14 9.44 -13.74
N VAL A 181 3.81 9.41 -13.56
CA VAL A 181 3.17 9.04 -12.30
C VAL A 181 3.31 7.55 -12.05
N LEU A 182 3.07 6.72 -13.08
CA LEU A 182 3.23 5.27 -13.00
C LEU A 182 4.68 4.88 -12.71
N ALA A 183 5.66 5.56 -13.31
CA ALA A 183 7.06 5.32 -13.02
C ALA A 183 7.40 5.66 -11.55
N ALA A 184 6.96 6.83 -11.06
CA ALA A 184 7.24 7.26 -9.70
C ALA A 184 6.54 6.39 -8.65
N ALA A 185 5.24 6.18 -8.78
CA ALA A 185 4.45 5.35 -7.89
C ALA A 185 4.87 3.88 -7.97
N GLY A 186 5.05 3.35 -9.18
CA GLY A 186 5.47 1.97 -9.41
C GLY A 186 6.82 1.67 -8.78
N GLY A 187 7.82 2.54 -8.95
CA GLY A 187 9.12 2.36 -8.29
C GLY A 187 9.03 2.40 -6.76
N ALA A 188 8.18 3.27 -6.19
CA ALA A 188 7.94 3.30 -4.74
C ALA A 188 7.20 2.04 -4.25
N VAL A 189 6.27 1.49 -5.04
CA VAL A 189 5.60 0.20 -4.76
C VAL A 189 6.63 -0.94 -4.77
N VAL A 190 7.59 -0.95 -5.68
CA VAL A 190 8.67 -1.96 -5.66
C VAL A 190 9.47 -1.90 -4.36
N LEU A 191 9.86 -0.70 -3.89
CA LEU A 191 10.56 -0.54 -2.61
C LEU A 191 9.74 -1.07 -1.43
N ARG A 192 8.42 -0.80 -1.43
CA ARG A 192 7.48 -1.38 -0.47
C ARG A 192 7.49 -2.91 -0.53
N CYS A 193 7.41 -3.49 -1.73
CA CYS A 193 7.40 -4.94 -1.91
C CYS A 193 8.69 -5.58 -1.38
N VAL A 194 9.85 -4.99 -1.66
CA VAL A 194 11.15 -5.41 -1.11
C VAL A 194 11.10 -5.44 0.41
N TRP A 195 10.69 -4.35 1.06
CA TRP A 195 10.57 -4.29 2.52
C TRP A 195 9.67 -5.39 3.09
N THR A 196 8.50 -5.58 2.47
CA THR A 196 7.53 -6.58 2.92
C THR A 196 7.97 -8.03 2.70
N LEU A 197 8.84 -8.29 1.71
CA LEU A 197 9.33 -9.62 1.38
C LEU A 197 10.50 -10.06 2.25
N ILE A 198 11.28 -9.15 2.83
CA ILE A 198 12.45 -9.49 3.68
C ILE A 198 12.10 -10.49 4.79
N PRO A 199 11.14 -10.21 5.71
CA PRO A 199 10.86 -11.15 6.80
C PRO A 199 10.34 -12.51 6.29
N VAL A 200 9.51 -12.49 5.24
CA VAL A 200 8.94 -13.70 4.62
C VAL A 200 10.02 -14.54 3.92
N ALA A 201 11.01 -13.90 3.30
CA ALA A 201 12.12 -14.59 2.63
C ALA A 201 13.09 -15.24 3.62
N ILE A 202 13.17 -14.74 4.86
CA ILE A 202 14.01 -15.33 5.91
C ILE A 202 13.37 -16.63 6.39
N GLY A 203 12.18 -16.55 6.96
CA GLY A 203 11.58 -17.66 7.72
C GLY A 203 10.33 -18.29 7.09
N GLY A 204 9.78 -17.71 6.03
CA GLY A 204 8.45 -18.04 5.55
C GLY A 204 7.37 -17.12 6.14
N PRO A 205 6.17 -17.08 5.53
CA PRO A 205 5.07 -16.24 5.98
C PRO A 205 4.59 -16.56 7.41
N ALA A 206 4.53 -17.83 7.83
CA ALA A 206 4.10 -18.18 9.18
C ALA A 206 5.09 -17.71 10.24
N ALA A 207 6.39 -17.96 10.03
CA ALA A 207 7.44 -17.46 10.92
C ALA A 207 7.47 -15.92 10.99
N ALA A 208 7.32 -15.24 9.85
CA ALA A 208 7.26 -13.78 9.78
C ALA A 208 6.06 -13.20 10.54
N TRP A 209 4.87 -13.79 10.37
CA TRP A 209 3.66 -13.38 11.08
C TRP A 209 3.77 -13.63 12.59
N SER A 210 4.24 -14.81 12.99
CA SER A 210 4.46 -15.15 14.39
C SER A 210 5.41 -14.16 15.06
N ALA A 211 6.59 -13.91 14.48
CA ALA A 211 7.55 -12.95 15.01
C ALA A 211 7.00 -11.52 15.12
N LEU A 212 6.18 -11.09 14.15
CA LEU A 212 5.53 -9.78 14.19
C LEU A 212 4.52 -9.68 15.35
N TRP A 213 3.83 -10.78 15.69
CA TRP A 213 2.82 -10.81 16.76
C TRP A 213 3.40 -11.12 18.15
N THR A 214 4.58 -11.71 18.25
CA THR A 214 5.26 -11.94 19.52
C THR A 214 6.15 -10.77 19.91
N GLU A 215 6.86 -10.15 18.95
CA GLU A 215 7.86 -9.12 19.24
C GLU A 215 7.36 -7.69 18.99
N PRO A 216 7.09 -6.89 20.05
CA PRO A 216 6.49 -5.56 19.89
C PRO A 216 7.41 -4.58 19.18
N VAL A 217 8.72 -4.64 19.42
CA VAL A 217 9.69 -3.74 18.79
C VAL A 217 9.77 -4.00 17.29
N LEU A 218 9.82 -5.28 16.88
CA LEU A 218 9.84 -5.67 15.47
C LEU A 218 8.55 -5.22 14.76
N ARG A 219 7.40 -5.40 15.42
CA ARG A 219 6.10 -4.91 14.92
C ARG A 219 6.12 -3.43 14.63
N TRP A 220 6.59 -2.63 15.59
CA TRP A 220 6.66 -1.18 15.46
C TRP A 220 7.58 -0.75 14.31
N ILE A 221 8.80 -1.31 14.23
CA ILE A 221 9.76 -0.98 13.16
C ILE A 221 9.17 -1.36 11.79
N TYR A 222 8.61 -2.56 11.67
CA TYR A 222 7.99 -3.03 10.43
C TYR A 222 6.83 -2.13 10.00
N ALA A 223 5.90 -1.85 10.92
CA ALA A 223 4.74 -1.02 10.66
C ALA A 223 5.13 0.41 10.28
N LEU A 224 6.10 1.01 10.98
CA LEU A 224 6.59 2.36 10.71
C LEU A 224 7.18 2.46 9.30
N ILE A 225 8.11 1.57 8.95
CA ILE A 225 8.76 1.61 7.63
C ILE A 225 7.76 1.29 6.53
N ALA A 226 6.88 0.32 6.75
CA ALA A 226 5.79 0.03 5.82
C ALA A 226 4.86 1.25 5.65
N ALA A 227 4.53 1.97 6.71
CA ALA A 227 3.70 3.17 6.63
C ALA A 227 4.41 4.29 5.84
N VAL A 228 5.68 4.57 6.15
CA VAL A 228 6.50 5.56 5.43
C VAL A 228 6.59 5.23 3.93
N LEU A 229 6.86 3.98 3.58
CA LEU A 229 6.89 3.55 2.18
C LEU A 229 5.52 3.65 1.49
N LEU A 230 4.41 3.47 2.23
CA LEU A 230 3.07 3.71 1.69
C LEU A 230 2.88 5.17 1.32
N VAL A 231 3.20 6.07 2.27
CA VAL A 231 3.11 7.52 2.06
C VAL A 231 3.95 7.94 0.87
N TRP A 232 5.15 7.38 0.78
CA TRP A 232 6.09 7.71 -0.27
C TRP A 232 5.54 7.43 -1.67
N VAL A 233 4.74 6.37 -1.86
CA VAL A 233 4.08 6.10 -3.15
C VAL A 233 3.23 7.29 -3.59
N PHE A 234 2.43 7.83 -2.68
CA PHE A 234 1.53 8.96 -2.97
C PHE A 234 2.27 10.28 -3.10
N VAL A 235 3.29 10.51 -2.26
CA VAL A 235 4.18 11.68 -2.36
C VAL A 235 4.90 11.68 -3.71
N ALA A 236 5.46 10.55 -4.13
CA ALA A 236 6.13 10.40 -5.41
C ALA A 236 5.18 10.66 -6.59
N ALA A 237 3.95 10.13 -6.52
CA ALA A 237 2.90 10.39 -7.50
C ALA A 237 2.53 11.88 -7.58
N ALA A 238 2.32 12.54 -6.44
CA ALA A 238 2.00 13.97 -6.38
C ALA A 238 3.11 14.81 -7.03
N TRP A 239 4.37 14.56 -6.67
CA TRP A 239 5.51 15.26 -7.23
C TRP A 239 5.65 15.08 -8.74
N ALA A 240 5.38 13.88 -9.26
CA ALA A 240 5.36 13.63 -10.70
C ALA A 240 4.22 14.37 -11.43
N LEU A 241 3.10 14.64 -10.74
CA LEU A 241 1.96 15.39 -11.26
C LEU A 241 2.13 16.91 -11.24
N VAL A 242 2.87 17.45 -10.27
CA VAL A 242 3.06 18.91 -10.09
C VAL A 242 3.51 19.59 -11.39
N MET A 243 4.40 18.94 -12.15
CA MET A 243 4.93 19.48 -13.41
C MET A 243 3.94 19.43 -14.59
N GLN A 244 2.79 18.78 -14.42
CA GLN A 244 1.76 18.59 -15.46
C GLN A 244 0.50 19.40 -15.19
N VAL A 245 0.08 19.50 -13.92
CA VAL A 245 -1.20 20.10 -13.52
C VAL A 245 -1.07 21.20 -12.47
N GLY A 246 0.16 21.50 -12.03
CA GLY A 246 0.41 22.44 -10.95
C GLY A 246 0.21 21.80 -9.57
N PRO A 247 0.70 22.47 -8.51
CA PRO A 247 0.80 21.88 -7.18
C PRO A 247 -0.55 21.59 -6.52
N ARG A 248 -1.48 22.54 -6.60
CA ARG A 248 -2.81 22.42 -6.01
C ARG A 248 -3.60 21.25 -6.60
N ALA A 249 -3.67 21.17 -7.93
CA ALA A 249 -4.38 20.09 -8.61
C ALA A 249 -3.69 18.74 -8.42
N ALA A 250 -2.35 18.68 -8.38
CA ALA A 250 -1.61 17.45 -8.10
C ALA A 250 -1.94 16.88 -6.70
N THR A 251 -1.96 17.74 -5.67
CA THR A 251 -2.41 17.35 -4.33
C THR A 251 -3.87 16.90 -4.35
N GLY A 252 -4.75 17.63 -5.05
CA GLY A 252 -6.16 17.27 -5.21
C GLY A 252 -6.35 15.88 -5.85
N PHE A 253 -5.61 15.58 -6.91
CA PHE A 253 -5.69 14.29 -7.61
C PHE A 253 -5.27 13.12 -6.72
N VAL A 254 -4.18 13.29 -5.97
CA VAL A 254 -3.69 12.23 -5.08
C VAL A 254 -4.62 12.04 -3.88
N LEU A 255 -5.12 13.11 -3.27
CA LEU A 255 -6.11 13.00 -2.18
C LEU A 255 -7.41 12.35 -2.66
N ALA A 256 -7.88 12.70 -3.86
CA ALA A 256 -9.06 12.09 -4.46
C ALA A 256 -8.87 10.58 -4.68
N ALA A 257 -7.69 10.19 -5.19
CA ALA A 257 -7.38 8.79 -5.43
C ALA A 257 -7.19 7.97 -4.14
N ILE A 258 -6.49 8.51 -3.14
CA ILE A 258 -6.38 7.89 -1.81
C ILE A 258 -7.78 7.74 -1.20
N GLY A 259 -8.57 8.81 -1.24
CA GLY A 259 -9.91 8.84 -0.69
C GLY A 259 -10.81 7.79 -1.32
N ALA A 260 -10.84 7.70 -2.65
CA ALA A 260 -11.61 6.68 -3.36
C ALA A 260 -11.09 5.26 -3.11
N GLY A 261 -9.76 5.07 -3.12
CA GLY A 261 -9.12 3.78 -2.87
C GLY A 261 -9.34 3.24 -1.45
N LEU A 262 -9.58 4.14 -0.49
CA LEU A 262 -9.98 3.79 0.88
C LEU A 262 -11.50 3.61 0.99
N ALA A 263 -12.28 4.53 0.43
CA ALA A 263 -13.72 4.58 0.61
C ALA A 263 -14.44 3.40 -0.02
N LEU A 264 -14.09 3.03 -1.25
CA LEU A 264 -14.82 1.99 -1.97
C LEU A 264 -14.67 0.60 -1.32
N PRO A 265 -13.46 0.09 -1.02
CA PRO A 265 -13.32 -1.19 -0.33
C PRO A 265 -13.93 -1.15 1.07
N ALA A 266 -13.77 -0.05 1.80
CA ALA A 266 -14.33 0.10 3.15
C ALA A 266 -15.87 0.09 3.14
N LEU A 267 -16.50 0.73 2.16
CA LEU A 267 -17.95 0.71 1.98
C LEU A 267 -18.46 -0.69 1.62
N VAL A 268 -17.76 -1.41 0.75
CA VAL A 268 -18.10 -2.82 0.44
C VAL A 268 -18.00 -3.69 1.69
N ILE A 269 -16.95 -3.54 2.50
CA ILE A 269 -16.80 -4.25 3.78
C ILE A 269 -17.93 -3.86 4.75
N GLY A 270 -18.29 -2.58 4.82
CA GLY A 270 -19.39 -2.10 5.66
C GLY A 270 -20.75 -2.69 5.27
N ILE A 271 -21.01 -2.86 3.97
CA ILE A 271 -22.24 -3.47 3.44
C ILE A 271 -22.29 -4.99 3.68
N ILE A 272 -21.17 -5.70 3.44
CA ILE A 272 -21.10 -7.16 3.67
C ILE A 272 -21.19 -7.48 5.17
N GLY A 273 -20.69 -6.58 6.02
CA GLY A 273 -20.55 -6.77 7.46
C GLY A 273 -19.07 -6.93 7.81
N GLY A 274 -18.53 -5.97 8.57
CA GLY A 274 -17.12 -5.97 8.98
C GLY A 274 -16.72 -7.21 9.76
N GLN A 275 -17.62 -7.74 10.59
CA GLN A 275 -17.41 -8.98 11.33
C GLN A 275 -17.28 -10.19 10.40
N THR A 276 -18.20 -10.36 9.44
CA THR A 276 -18.15 -11.44 8.44
C THR A 276 -16.84 -11.44 7.67
N VAL A 277 -16.38 -10.25 7.25
CA VAL A 277 -15.11 -10.11 6.52
C VAL A 277 -13.91 -10.39 7.43
N ALA A 278 -13.94 -9.94 8.69
CA ALA A 278 -12.88 -10.18 9.67
C ALA A 278 -12.76 -11.66 10.02
N GLU A 279 -13.88 -12.36 10.23
CA GLU A 279 -13.94 -13.80 10.46
C GLU A 279 -13.39 -14.56 9.25
N ALA A 280 -13.87 -14.27 8.04
CA ALA A 280 -13.36 -14.90 6.81
C ALA A 280 -11.85 -14.68 6.64
N TRP A 281 -11.36 -13.48 6.92
CA TRP A 281 -9.95 -13.14 6.89
C TRP A 281 -9.15 -13.90 7.97
N ALA A 282 -9.66 -13.95 9.19
CA ALA A 282 -9.03 -14.60 10.33
C ALA A 282 -8.89 -16.11 10.13
N THR A 283 -9.98 -16.77 9.71
CA THR A 283 -9.97 -18.20 9.37
C THR A 283 -8.96 -18.51 8.27
N SER A 284 -8.85 -17.63 7.27
CA SER A 284 -7.89 -17.80 6.18
C SER A 284 -6.43 -17.70 6.64
N LEU A 285 -6.13 -16.94 7.69
CA LEU A 285 -4.76 -16.72 8.17
C LEU A 285 -4.39 -17.53 9.42
N ALA A 286 -5.34 -18.25 10.03
CA ALA A 286 -5.11 -19.08 11.20
C ALA A 286 -3.91 -20.04 11.04
N PRO A 287 -3.69 -20.71 9.88
CA PRO A 287 -2.53 -21.60 9.69
C PRO A 287 -1.17 -20.89 9.67
N LEU A 288 -1.12 -19.56 9.55
CA LEU A 288 0.14 -18.80 9.52
C LEU A 288 0.56 -18.31 10.91
N GLY A 289 -0.03 -18.86 11.98
CA GLY A 289 0.11 -18.32 13.32
C GLY A 289 -0.52 -16.93 13.48
N GLY A 290 -1.32 -16.51 12.49
CA GLY A 290 -1.83 -15.15 12.39
C GLY A 290 -2.76 -14.79 13.54
N LEU A 291 -3.51 -15.75 14.09
CA LEU A 291 -4.56 -15.51 15.09
C LEU A 291 -4.93 -16.73 15.97
N ALA A 292 -4.20 -17.86 15.89
CA ALA A 292 -4.62 -19.12 16.54
C ALA A 292 -4.58 -19.11 18.09
N ALA A 293 -4.11 -18.03 18.74
CA ALA A 293 -4.13 -17.92 20.19
C ALA A 293 -4.32 -16.47 20.71
N ALA A 294 -4.94 -15.58 19.93
CA ALA A 294 -5.32 -14.27 20.44
C ALA A 294 -6.80 -14.30 20.84
N PRO A 295 -7.14 -14.46 22.14
CA PRO A 295 -8.50 -14.20 22.64
C PRO A 295 -9.03 -12.79 22.28
N TYR A 296 -8.14 -11.91 21.78
CA TYR A 296 -8.39 -10.55 21.33
C TYR A 296 -9.08 -10.41 19.96
N VAL A 297 -9.20 -11.47 19.14
CA VAL A 297 -10.02 -11.41 17.89
C VAL A 297 -11.52 -11.25 18.20
N TRP A 298 -11.92 -11.64 19.40
CA TRP A 298 -13.30 -11.55 19.88
C TRP A 298 -13.64 -10.21 20.55
N LEU A 299 -12.66 -9.31 20.72
CA LEU A 299 -12.97 -7.94 21.11
C LEU A 299 -13.49 -7.19 19.88
N GLU A 300 -14.82 -7.26 19.74
CA GLU A 300 -15.68 -6.38 18.93
C GLU A 300 -14.89 -5.61 17.87
N PHE A 301 -14.46 -6.29 16.79
CA PHE A 301 -13.89 -5.60 15.65
C PHE A 301 -14.87 -4.47 15.32
N PRO A 302 -14.50 -3.19 15.49
CA PRO A 302 -15.50 -2.15 15.55
C PRO A 302 -16.21 -2.18 14.22
N VAL A 303 -17.48 -2.60 14.19
CA VAL A 303 -18.25 -2.66 12.93
C VAL A 303 -18.26 -1.28 12.27
N ALA A 304 -18.16 -0.25 13.12
CA ALA A 304 -17.97 1.14 12.75
C ALA A 304 -16.64 1.44 12.03
N ALA A 305 -15.57 0.66 12.17
CA ALA A 305 -14.25 0.91 11.56
C ALA A 305 -14.32 0.97 10.02
N ALA A 306 -15.10 0.06 9.42
CA ALA A 306 -15.34 0.09 7.97
C ALA A 306 -16.07 1.40 7.56
N TRP A 307 -17.07 1.82 8.35
CA TRP A 307 -17.79 3.07 8.12
C TRP A 307 -16.94 4.32 8.36
N TRP A 308 -16.07 4.31 9.38
CA TRP A 308 -15.10 5.38 9.64
C TRP A 308 -14.10 5.50 8.49
N ALA A 309 -13.56 4.39 8.00
CA ALA A 309 -12.67 4.36 6.85
C ALA A 309 -13.39 4.83 5.58
N ALA A 310 -14.64 4.40 5.36
CA ALA A 310 -15.46 4.86 4.24
C ALA A 310 -15.72 6.37 4.29
N THR A 311 -16.06 6.89 5.47
CA THR A 311 -16.31 8.32 5.71
C THR A 311 -15.04 9.14 5.52
N ALA A 312 -13.93 8.73 6.13
CA ALA A 312 -12.64 9.40 5.98
C ALA A 312 -12.18 9.40 4.51
N GLY A 313 -12.32 8.27 3.81
CA GLY A 313 -12.05 8.17 2.38
C GLY A 313 -12.96 9.09 1.55
N GLY A 314 -14.24 9.16 1.87
CA GLY A 314 -15.21 10.06 1.24
C GLY A 314 -14.82 11.53 1.42
N VAL A 315 -14.48 11.96 2.64
CA VAL A 315 -14.02 13.32 2.94
C VAL A 315 -12.74 13.65 2.16
N LEU A 316 -11.75 12.76 2.15
CA LEU A 316 -10.54 12.93 1.34
C LEU A 316 -10.84 13.03 -0.16
N CYS A 317 -11.81 12.26 -0.64
CA CYS A 317 -12.25 12.30 -2.03
C CYS A 317 -12.85 13.65 -2.39
N VAL A 318 -13.77 14.17 -1.56
CA VAL A 318 -14.41 15.47 -1.74
C VAL A 318 -13.39 16.62 -1.66
N VAL A 319 -12.52 16.63 -0.65
CA VAL A 319 -11.46 17.65 -0.51
C VAL A 319 -10.50 17.58 -1.70
N GLY A 320 -10.12 16.38 -2.13
CA GLY A 320 -9.29 16.16 -3.30
C GLY A 320 -9.92 16.72 -4.57
N ALA A 321 -11.21 16.42 -4.81
CA ALA A 321 -11.96 16.94 -5.95
C ALA A 321 -12.08 18.48 -5.91
N ALA A 322 -12.35 19.08 -4.75
CA ALA A 322 -12.43 20.52 -4.57
C ALA A 322 -11.07 21.23 -4.80
N LEU A 323 -9.95 20.57 -4.51
CA LEU A 323 -8.62 21.07 -4.83
C LEU A 323 -8.25 20.88 -6.31
N ALA A 324 -8.71 19.78 -6.91
CA ALA A 324 -8.46 19.41 -8.31
C ALA A 324 -9.10 20.36 -9.31
N PHE A 325 -10.33 20.82 -9.03
CA PHE A 325 -11.08 21.68 -9.93
C PHE A 325 -11.18 23.09 -9.31
N PRO A 326 -10.61 24.14 -9.96
CA PRO A 326 -10.87 25.50 -9.51
C PRO A 326 -12.37 25.75 -9.59
N ALA A 327 -12.96 26.25 -8.49
CA ALA A 327 -14.33 26.74 -8.50
C ALA A 327 -14.43 27.73 -9.66
N ARG A 328 -15.31 27.46 -10.62
CA ARG A 328 -15.59 28.35 -11.76
C ARG A 328 -16.26 29.62 -11.22
N GLY A 329 -15.48 30.45 -10.54
CA GLY A 329 -15.92 31.73 -9.98
C GLY A 329 -15.68 32.84 -10.99
N THR A 330 -16.78 33.26 -11.62
CA THR A 330 -17.04 34.66 -11.99
C THR A 330 -15.98 35.36 -12.85
N ARG A 331 -15.83 34.93 -14.10
CA ARG A 331 -15.55 35.89 -15.20
C ARG A 331 -16.87 36.63 -15.51
N ALA A 332 -17.33 37.44 -14.56
CA ALA A 332 -18.38 38.42 -14.82
C ALA A 332 -17.72 39.68 -15.39
N GLY A 333 -18.07 39.98 -16.64
CA GLY A 333 -18.14 41.33 -17.19
C GLY A 333 -16.86 42.18 -17.18
N THR A 334 -16.06 42.06 -18.23
CA THR A 334 -15.48 43.25 -18.86
C THR A 334 -15.76 43.16 -20.34
N LEU A 335 -16.92 43.65 -20.76
CA LEU A 335 -17.10 44.13 -22.13
C LEU A 335 -16.38 45.49 -22.20
N PRO A 336 -15.46 45.72 -23.14
CA PRO A 336 -14.94 47.05 -23.40
C PRO A 336 -16.02 47.90 -24.07
N GLU A 337 -16.24 49.11 -23.54
CA GLU A 337 -16.75 50.24 -24.33
C GLU A 337 -15.64 50.81 -25.22
#